data_AF-A0A316VCR6-F1
#
_entry.id   AF-A0A316VCR6-F1
#
_cell.length_a   1.000
_cell.length_b   1.000
_cell.length_c   1.000
_cell.angle_alpha   90.00
_cell.angle_beta   90.00
_cell.angle_gamma   90.00
#
_symmetry.space_group_name_H-M   'P 1'
#
loop_
_entity.id
_entity.type
_entity.pdbx_description
1 polymer ?
#
loop_
_entity_poly.entity_id
_entity_poly.type
_entity_poly.pdbx_seq_one_letter_code
_entity_poly.pdbx_strand_id
1 'polypeptide(L)'
;MQVCNIVLLIFLLTLQLAAGANVGSSSSKSSEREGPKKAAAAANAKKELEKVERSHAHYLKNAEEATSNGMELWHSEYDSWMDLHKKRQKVESNARRHALVSKFVNDEHRKASDVLKGRSEELERKSNEVKKDMDHSKKKAKYDPNLHLARLSKHTKRLKDHESTIAKFRDIVRKNSD
;
A
#
# COMPACT_ATOMS: atom_id res chain seq x y z
N MET A 1 -52.05 -21.14 29.73
CA MET A 1 -52.57 -20.39 28.56
C MET A 1 -52.11 -18.93 28.56
N GLN A 2 -50.82 -18.66 28.68
CA GLN A 2 -50.26 -17.28 28.64
C GLN A 2 -49.34 -17.04 27.44
N VAL A 3 -48.82 -18.11 26.83
CA VAL A 3 -47.89 -18.00 25.68
C VAL A 3 -48.61 -17.56 24.39
N CYS A 4 -49.85 -18.02 24.15
CA CYS A 4 -50.61 -17.62 22.96
C CYS A 4 -50.96 -16.12 22.95
N ASN A 5 -51.20 -15.52 24.13
CA ASN A 5 -51.53 -14.09 24.23
C ASN A 5 -50.33 -13.20 23.91
N ILE A 6 -49.11 -13.64 24.24
CA ILE A 6 -47.89 -12.88 23.95
C ILE A 6 -47.60 -12.91 22.44
N VAL A 7 -47.80 -14.06 21.77
CA VAL A 7 -47.59 -14.18 20.33
C VAL A 7 -48.59 -13.33 19.53
N LEU A 8 -49.86 -13.29 19.95
CA LEU A 8 -50.88 -12.43 19.35
C LEU A 8 -50.58 -10.94 19.52
N LEU A 9 -50.07 -10.53 20.69
CA LEU A 9 -49.66 -9.15 20.95
C LEU A 9 -48.46 -8.72 20.09
N ILE A 10 -47.47 -9.60 19.90
CA ILE A 10 -46.32 -9.30 19.04
C ILE A 10 -46.76 -9.18 17.58
N PHE A 11 -47.67 -10.05 17.11
CA PHE A 11 -48.18 -10.01 15.74
C PHE A 11 -49.04 -8.78 15.44
N LEU A 12 -49.84 -8.32 16.42
CA LEU A 12 -50.60 -7.07 16.29
C LEU A 12 -49.69 -5.82 16.30
N LEU A 13 -48.62 -5.83 17.10
CA LEU A 13 -47.64 -4.72 17.12
C LEU A 13 -46.89 -4.60 15.80
N THR A 14 -46.46 -5.71 15.19
CA THR A 14 -45.75 -5.67 13.91
C THR A 14 -46.66 -5.24 12.77
N LEU A 15 -47.96 -5.56 12.81
CA LEU A 15 -48.93 -5.09 11.82
C LEU A 15 -49.19 -3.58 11.91
N GLN A 16 -49.25 -3.00 13.11
CA GLN A 16 -49.41 -1.55 13.30
C GLN A 16 -48.15 -0.77 12.89
N LEU A 17 -46.95 -1.31 13.13
CA LEU A 17 -45.69 -0.72 12.66
C LEU A 17 -45.52 -0.79 11.14
N ALA A 18 -46.07 -1.80 10.48
CA ALA A 18 -46.03 -1.92 9.02
C ALA A 18 -47.07 -1.04 8.30
N ALA A 19 -48.24 -0.81 8.91
CA ALA A 19 -49.33 -0.03 8.33
C ALA A 19 -49.22 1.49 8.55
N GLY A 20 -48.39 1.95 9.52
CA GLY A 20 -48.17 3.37 9.81
C GLY A 20 -47.03 4.04 9.02
N ALA A 21 -46.31 3.30 8.16
CA ALA A 21 -45.11 3.79 7.48
C ALA A 21 -45.32 4.15 6.00
N ASN A 22 -46.55 4.18 5.49
CA ASN A 22 -46.82 4.56 4.11
C ASN A 22 -47.99 5.54 4.02
N VAL A 23 -47.75 6.66 3.32
CA VAL A 23 -48.61 7.85 3.10
C VAL A 23 -48.46 8.89 4.22
N GLY A 24 -47.78 10.02 4.07
CA GLY A 24 -47.13 10.63 2.92
C GLY A 24 -46.69 12.06 3.31
N SER A 25 -45.57 12.52 2.77
CA SER A 25 -45.31 13.95 2.53
C SER A 25 -44.08 14.06 1.63
N SER A 26 -44.36 14.25 0.35
CA SER A 26 -43.47 14.82 -0.64
C SER A 26 -43.02 16.20 -0.19
N SER A 27 -41.74 16.34 0.14
CA SER A 27 -41.05 17.62 0.23
C SER A 27 -39.53 17.39 0.18
N SER A 28 -38.99 17.42 -1.04
CA SER A 28 -37.67 17.94 -1.40
C SER A 28 -36.73 18.27 -0.23
N LYS A 29 -35.77 17.38 0.08
CA LYS A 29 -34.48 17.67 0.75
C LYS A 29 -33.59 16.41 0.81
N SER A 30 -33.31 15.78 -0.33
CA SER A 30 -32.33 14.67 -0.41
C SER A 30 -30.99 15.08 -1.03
N SER A 31 -30.84 16.32 -1.52
CA SER A 31 -29.58 16.76 -2.15
C SER A 31 -28.45 17.09 -1.16
N GLU A 32 -28.74 17.40 0.11
CA GLU A 32 -27.71 17.81 1.08
C GLU A 32 -26.96 16.65 1.77
N ARG A 33 -27.51 15.43 1.78
CA ARG A 33 -26.85 14.26 2.41
C ARG A 33 -26.03 13.39 1.46
N GLU A 34 -26.19 13.55 0.15
CA GLU A 34 -25.35 12.84 -0.83
C GLU A 34 -23.98 13.50 -1.01
N GLY A 35 -23.91 14.83 -1.00
CA GLY A 35 -22.67 15.59 -1.15
C GLY A 35 -21.56 15.14 -0.19
N PRO A 36 -21.80 15.06 1.14
CA PRO A 36 -20.78 14.64 2.10
C PRO A 36 -20.32 13.18 1.93
N LYS A 37 -21.23 12.28 1.52
CA LYS A 37 -20.91 10.85 1.29
C LYS A 37 -20.12 10.65 0.00
N LYS A 38 -20.50 11.34 -1.08
CA LYS A 38 -19.79 11.34 -2.36
C LYS A 38 -18.40 11.97 -2.21
N ALA A 39 -18.28 13.09 -1.49
CA ALA A 39 -17.00 13.72 -1.19
C ALA A 39 -16.07 12.83 -0.35
N ALA A 40 -16.59 12.14 0.68
CA ALA A 40 -15.81 11.20 1.47
C ALA A 40 -15.36 9.98 0.64
N ALA A 41 -16.24 9.45 -0.22
CA ALA A 41 -15.92 8.36 -1.15
C ALA A 41 -14.84 8.78 -2.16
N ALA A 42 -14.94 9.99 -2.74
CA ALA A 42 -13.95 10.56 -3.65
C ALA A 42 -12.58 10.76 -2.96
N ALA A 43 -12.58 11.32 -1.75
CA ALA A 43 -11.35 11.55 -0.98
C ALA A 43 -10.65 10.24 -0.61
N ASN A 44 -11.39 9.21 -0.19
CA ASN A 44 -10.83 7.89 0.09
C ASN A 44 -10.32 7.21 -1.19
N ALA A 45 -11.08 7.29 -2.28
CA ALA A 45 -10.66 6.75 -3.57
C ALA A 45 -9.39 7.44 -4.09
N LYS A 46 -9.25 8.75 -3.90
CA LYS A 46 -8.03 9.49 -4.24
C LYS A 46 -6.82 9.02 -3.41
N LYS A 47 -6.99 8.87 -2.09
CA LYS A 47 -5.92 8.35 -1.22
C LYS A 47 -5.47 6.94 -1.61
N GLU A 48 -6.42 6.04 -1.88
CA GLU A 48 -6.09 4.69 -2.33
C GLU A 48 -5.52 4.67 -3.74
N LEU A 49 -6.00 5.52 -4.66
CA LEU A 49 -5.41 5.70 -5.98
C LEU A 49 -3.93 6.06 -5.88
N GLU A 50 -3.59 7.11 -5.14
CA GLU A 50 -2.20 7.54 -4.95
C GLU A 50 -1.34 6.42 -4.33
N LYS A 51 -1.89 5.66 -3.39
CA LYS A 51 -1.19 4.53 -2.75
C LYS A 51 -0.93 3.40 -3.75
N VAL A 52 -1.91 3.05 -4.59
CA VAL A 52 -1.76 2.00 -5.60
C VAL A 52 -0.80 2.46 -6.70
N GLU A 53 -0.88 3.71 -7.16
CA GLU A 53 0.05 4.29 -8.14
C GLU A 53 1.48 4.32 -7.61
N ARG A 54 1.69 4.75 -6.36
CA ARG A 54 3.01 4.67 -5.71
C ARG A 54 3.51 3.23 -5.62
N SER A 55 2.66 2.29 -5.18
CA SER A 55 3.00 0.88 -5.08
C SER A 55 3.40 0.28 -6.45
N HIS A 56 2.64 0.61 -7.50
CA HIS A 56 2.91 0.16 -8.86
C HIS A 56 4.22 0.74 -9.41
N ALA A 57 4.44 2.05 -9.24
CA ALA A 57 5.68 2.71 -9.63
C ALA A 57 6.89 2.12 -8.90
N HIS A 58 6.78 1.86 -7.59
CA HIS A 58 7.83 1.19 -6.83
C HIS A 58 8.10 -0.23 -7.33
N TYR A 59 7.06 -0.98 -7.70
CA TYR A 59 7.22 -2.31 -8.26
C TYR A 59 8.02 -2.28 -9.57
N LEU A 60 7.62 -1.42 -10.51
CA LEU A 60 8.29 -1.26 -11.81
C LEU A 60 9.75 -0.82 -11.64
N LYS A 61 9.98 0.21 -10.83
CA LYS A 61 11.32 0.71 -10.55
C LYS A 61 12.24 -0.38 -9.99
N ASN A 62 11.76 -1.19 -9.05
CA ASN A 62 12.58 -2.26 -8.48
C ASN A 62 12.90 -3.36 -9.51
N ALA A 63 11.95 -3.68 -10.40
CA ALA A 63 12.19 -4.66 -11.47
C ALA A 63 13.18 -4.14 -12.52
N GLU A 64 13.11 -2.85 -12.86
CA GLU A 64 14.04 -2.17 -13.75
C GLU A 64 15.45 -2.09 -13.14
N GLU A 65 15.55 -1.74 -11.86
CA GLU A 65 16.83 -1.72 -11.12
C GLU A 65 17.45 -3.12 -11.06
N ALA A 66 16.67 -4.17 -10.84
CA ALA A 66 17.15 -5.55 -10.88
C ALA A 66 17.71 -5.90 -12.27
N THR A 67 16.94 -5.63 -13.32
CA THR A 67 17.33 -5.90 -14.71
C THR A 67 18.60 -5.14 -15.09
N SER A 68 18.70 -3.85 -14.72
CA SER A 68 19.89 -3.02 -14.92
C SER A 68 21.12 -3.54 -14.18
N ASN A 69 20.92 -4.33 -13.13
CA ASN A 69 21.98 -5.01 -12.39
C ASN A 69 22.20 -6.45 -12.88
N GLY A 70 21.63 -6.88 -14.01
CA GLY A 70 21.77 -8.24 -14.55
C GLY A 70 21.02 -9.28 -13.71
N MET A 71 20.02 -8.87 -12.95
CA MET A 71 19.14 -9.74 -12.17
C MET A 71 17.78 -9.78 -12.82
N GLU A 72 17.57 -10.81 -13.64
CA GLU A 72 16.33 -11.00 -14.38
C GLU A 72 15.37 -11.89 -13.59
N LEU A 73 14.07 -11.76 -13.86
CA LEU A 73 13.01 -12.46 -13.13
C LEU A 73 13.22 -13.98 -13.09
N TRP A 74 13.83 -14.56 -14.12
CA TRP A 74 14.07 -16.00 -14.25
C TRP A 74 15.37 -16.48 -13.61
N HIS A 75 16.15 -15.60 -12.97
CA HIS A 75 17.31 -16.02 -12.21
C HIS A 75 16.91 -16.66 -10.88
N SER A 76 17.51 -17.81 -10.55
CA SER A 76 17.27 -18.52 -9.27
C SER A 76 17.38 -17.60 -8.05
N GLU A 77 18.32 -16.66 -8.09
CA GLU A 77 18.66 -15.73 -7.01
C GLU A 77 17.90 -14.39 -7.07
N TYR A 78 16.99 -14.20 -8.02
CA TYR A 78 16.26 -12.94 -8.19
C TYR A 78 15.56 -12.47 -6.91
N ASP A 79 14.79 -13.33 -6.25
CA ASP A 79 14.03 -12.95 -5.05
C ASP A 79 14.96 -12.59 -3.87
N SER A 80 16.02 -13.37 -3.68
CA SER A 80 17.06 -13.13 -2.68
C SER A 80 17.74 -11.76 -2.89
N TRP A 81 18.16 -11.50 -4.14
CA TRP A 81 18.76 -10.21 -4.51
C TRP A 81 17.79 -9.05 -4.29
N MET A 82 16.51 -9.22 -4.66
CA MET A 82 15.48 -8.19 -4.49
C MET A 82 15.23 -7.85 -3.01
N ASP A 83 15.26 -8.85 -2.13
CA ASP A 83 15.09 -8.62 -0.70
C ASP A 83 16.33 -7.96 -0.06
N LEU A 84 17.53 -8.34 -0.50
CA LEU A 84 18.76 -7.65 -0.13
C LEU A 84 18.77 -6.19 -0.64
N HIS A 85 18.30 -5.95 -1.86
CA HIS A 85 18.19 -4.61 -2.43
C HIS A 85 17.25 -3.71 -1.63
N LYS A 86 16.05 -4.20 -1.28
CA LYS A 86 15.13 -3.48 -0.38
C LYS A 86 15.75 -3.22 0.98
N LYS A 87 16.44 -4.21 1.55
CA LYS A 87 17.14 -4.08 2.83
C LYS A 87 18.20 -2.97 2.74
N ARG A 88 18.99 -2.94 1.67
CA ARG A 88 19.99 -1.91 1.42
C ARG A 88 19.36 -0.52 1.32
N GLN A 89 18.31 -0.35 0.49
CA GLN A 89 17.58 0.93 0.37
C GLN A 89 17.09 1.44 1.74
N LYS A 90 16.54 0.54 2.58
CA LYS A 90 16.09 0.90 3.94
C LYS A 90 17.24 1.35 4.82
N VAL A 91 18.36 0.63 4.80
CA VAL A 91 19.55 0.98 5.59
C VAL A 91 20.12 2.32 5.14
N GLU A 92 20.24 2.56 3.83
CA GLU A 92 20.73 3.83 3.29
C GLU A 92 19.80 5.00 3.62
N SER A 93 18.49 4.82 3.52
CA SER A 93 17.53 5.85 3.90
C SER A 93 17.65 6.20 5.38
N ASN A 94 17.86 5.21 6.25
CA ASN A 94 18.05 5.44 7.68
C ASN A 94 19.39 6.14 7.96
N ALA A 95 20.48 5.74 7.31
CA ALA A 95 21.77 6.41 7.41
C ALA A 95 21.63 7.90 7.05
N ARG A 96 21.06 8.20 5.87
CA ARG A 96 20.81 9.58 5.43
C ARG A 96 19.98 10.38 6.43
N ARG A 97 18.95 9.77 7.02
CA ARG A 97 18.13 10.42 8.06
C ARG A 97 18.96 10.73 9.30
N HIS A 98 19.76 9.79 9.81
CA HIS A 98 20.61 10.03 10.98
C HIS A 98 21.68 11.10 10.71
N ALA A 99 22.34 11.06 9.55
CA ALA A 99 23.29 12.10 9.11
C ALA A 99 22.64 13.48 8.92
N LEU A 100 21.38 13.53 8.47
CA LEU A 100 20.67 14.79 8.34
C LEU A 100 20.32 15.36 9.72
N VAL A 101 19.75 14.53 10.59
CA VAL A 101 19.34 14.97 11.93
C VAL A 101 20.55 15.42 12.75
N SER A 102 21.70 14.74 12.66
CA SER A 102 22.91 15.17 13.39
C SER A 102 23.35 16.59 13.06
N LYS A 103 23.15 17.05 11.81
CA LYS A 103 23.46 18.42 11.38
C LYS A 103 22.52 19.49 11.95
N PHE A 104 21.32 19.11 12.37
CA PHE A 104 20.31 20.03 12.92
C PHE A 104 20.22 20.00 14.45
N VAL A 105 20.99 19.13 15.10
CA VAL A 105 21.08 19.11 16.57
C VAL A 105 21.99 20.27 17.01
N ASN A 106 21.44 21.22 17.75
CA ASN A 106 22.14 22.40 18.27
C ASN A 106 23.37 22.03 19.12
N ASP A 107 24.32 22.97 19.23
CA ASP A 107 25.59 22.77 19.97
C ASP A 107 25.41 22.37 21.44
N GLU A 108 24.32 22.80 22.09
CA GLU A 108 23.95 22.37 23.45
C GLU A 108 23.68 20.86 23.58
N HIS A 109 23.45 20.19 22.45
CA HIS A 109 23.20 18.76 22.34
C HIS A 109 24.27 18.03 21.51
N ARG A 110 25.51 18.54 21.49
CA ARG A 110 26.64 17.95 20.76
C ARG A 110 26.79 16.43 20.93
N LYS A 111 26.61 15.91 22.15
CA LYS A 111 26.64 14.46 22.42
C LYS A 111 25.60 13.68 21.60
N ALA A 112 24.39 14.21 21.46
CA ALA A 112 23.34 13.58 20.66
C ALA A 112 23.65 13.66 19.16
N SER A 113 24.25 14.76 18.69
CA SER A 113 24.74 14.88 17.31
C SER A 113 25.80 13.82 17.00
N ASP A 114 26.77 13.64 17.90
CA ASP A 114 27.84 12.64 17.75
C ASP A 114 27.30 11.21 17.69
N VAL A 115 26.32 10.87 18.55
CA VAL A 115 25.65 9.56 18.53
C VAL A 115 24.93 9.32 17.20
N LEU A 116 24.20 10.31 16.70
CA LEU A 116 23.49 10.20 15.42
C LEU A 116 24.45 10.07 14.24
N LYS A 117 25.57 10.81 14.26
CA LYS A 117 26.62 10.70 13.26
C LYS A 117 27.24 9.29 13.27
N GLY A 118 27.65 8.80 14.44
CA GLY A 118 28.19 7.43 14.58
C GLY A 118 27.19 6.36 14.14
N ARG A 119 25.89 6.55 14.43
CA ARG A 119 24.81 5.66 13.95
C ARG A 119 24.69 5.67 12.43
N SER A 120 24.83 6.84 11.79
CA SER A 120 24.84 6.95 10.33
C SER A 120 26.00 6.17 9.72
N GLU A 121 27.21 6.36 10.25
CA GLU A 121 28.42 5.67 9.80
C GLU A 121 28.31 4.14 9.96
N GLU A 122 27.76 3.66 11.07
CA GLU A 122 27.47 2.24 11.30
C GLU A 122 26.51 1.69 10.24
N LEU A 123 25.44 2.44 9.92
CA LEU A 123 24.46 2.05 8.91
C LEU A 123 25.05 2.07 7.50
N GLU A 124 25.92 3.04 7.17
CA GLU A 124 26.65 3.04 5.89
C GLU A 124 27.53 1.80 5.74
N ARG A 125 28.22 1.39 6.81
CA ARG A 125 28.97 0.13 6.84
C ARG A 125 28.08 -1.09 6.58
N LYS A 126 26.92 -1.16 7.23
CA LYS A 126 25.92 -2.21 7.00
C LYS A 126 25.37 -2.20 5.57
N SER A 127 25.16 -1.02 4.97
CA SER A 127 24.76 -0.92 3.56
C SER A 127 25.80 -1.56 2.64
N ASN A 128 27.10 -1.30 2.91
CA ASN A 128 28.19 -1.89 2.15
C ASN A 128 28.30 -3.41 2.33
N GLU A 129 28.02 -3.94 3.52
CA GLU A 129 27.92 -5.38 3.76
C GLU A 129 26.77 -6.00 2.96
N VAL A 130 25.57 -5.41 3.00
CA VAL A 130 24.43 -5.87 2.21
C VAL A 130 24.73 -5.81 0.71
N LYS A 131 25.46 -4.80 0.24
CA LYS A 131 25.91 -4.72 -1.16
C LYS A 131 26.80 -5.91 -1.55
N LYS A 132 27.72 -6.34 -0.68
CA LYS A 132 28.53 -7.54 -0.93
C LYS A 132 27.68 -8.80 -1.01
N ASP A 133 26.66 -8.92 -0.16
CA ASP A 133 25.71 -10.02 -0.22
C ASP A 133 24.91 -10.01 -1.53
N MET A 134 24.50 -8.83 -2.01
CA MET A 134 23.84 -8.66 -3.31
C MET A 134 24.76 -9.11 -4.45
N ASP A 135 26.03 -8.70 -4.44
CA ASP A 135 27.02 -9.09 -5.46
C ASP A 135 27.25 -10.61 -5.45
N HIS A 136 27.24 -11.23 -4.27
CA HIS A 136 27.35 -12.69 -4.12
C HIS A 136 26.13 -13.42 -4.65
N SER A 137 24.92 -12.94 -4.34
CA SER A 137 23.67 -13.48 -4.87
C SER A 137 23.64 -13.37 -6.40
N LYS A 138 24.09 -12.24 -6.95
CA LYS A 138 24.24 -12.05 -8.41
C LYS A 138 25.21 -13.05 -9.04
N LYS A 139 26.36 -13.33 -8.42
CA LYS A 139 27.32 -14.33 -8.94
C LYS A 139 26.76 -15.75 -8.96
N LYS A 140 25.83 -16.07 -8.06
CA LYS A 140 25.16 -17.37 -7.98
C LYS A 140 23.93 -17.48 -8.88
N ALA A 141 23.43 -16.36 -9.39
CA ALA A 141 22.26 -16.30 -10.23
C ALA A 141 22.46 -17.14 -11.49
N LYS A 142 21.57 -18.10 -11.72
CA LYS A 142 21.52 -18.90 -12.95
C LYS A 142 20.16 -18.78 -13.58
N TYR A 143 20.13 -18.79 -14.90
CA TYR A 143 18.90 -18.93 -15.67
C TYR A 143 18.20 -20.24 -15.33
N ASP A 144 16.91 -20.17 -14.99
CA ASP A 144 16.05 -21.32 -14.76
C ASP A 144 14.78 -21.19 -15.64
N PRO A 145 14.60 -22.07 -16.66
CA PRO A 145 13.45 -22.04 -17.54
C PRO A 145 12.10 -22.25 -16.82
N ASN A 146 12.08 -23.06 -15.76
CA ASN A 146 10.85 -23.33 -15.01
C ASN A 146 10.45 -22.09 -14.19
N LEU A 147 11.44 -21.41 -13.60
CA LEU A 147 11.21 -20.13 -12.93
C LEU A 147 10.79 -19.04 -13.92
N HIS A 148 11.32 -19.04 -15.14
CA HIS A 148 10.93 -18.10 -16.18
C HIS A 148 9.42 -18.13 -16.42
N LEU A 149 8.86 -19.27 -16.83
CA LEU A 149 7.44 -19.37 -17.15
C LEU A 149 6.56 -19.01 -15.94
N ALA A 150 6.90 -19.56 -14.76
CA ALA A 150 6.14 -19.34 -13.54
C ALA A 150 6.16 -17.86 -13.10
N ARG A 151 7.32 -17.19 -13.15
CA ARG A 151 7.46 -15.80 -12.71
C ARG A 151 6.98 -14.80 -13.75
N LEU A 152 7.12 -15.07 -15.04
CA LEU A 152 6.55 -14.23 -16.09
C LEU A 152 5.02 -14.16 -16.00
N SER A 153 4.37 -15.30 -15.77
CA SER A 153 2.93 -15.37 -15.52
C SER A 153 2.53 -14.55 -14.29
N LYS A 154 3.23 -14.74 -13.16
CA LYS A 154 2.98 -13.96 -11.92
C LYS A 154 3.20 -12.46 -12.11
N HIS A 155 4.28 -12.07 -12.81
CA HIS A 155 4.60 -10.68 -13.12
C HIS A 155 3.48 -10.04 -13.94
N THR A 156 3.08 -10.69 -15.03
CA THR A 156 2.02 -10.21 -15.93
C THR A 156 0.69 -10.06 -15.20
N LYS A 157 0.32 -11.04 -14.36
CA LYS A 157 -0.89 -10.96 -13.54
C LYS A 157 -0.84 -9.76 -12.60
N ARG A 158 0.29 -9.55 -11.92
CA ARG A 158 0.47 -8.44 -10.98
C ARG A 158 0.33 -7.07 -11.66
N LEU A 159 0.89 -6.90 -12.85
CA LEU A 159 0.74 -5.67 -13.64
C LEU A 159 -0.74 -5.41 -13.96
N LYS A 160 -1.45 -6.42 -14.48
CA LYS A 160 -2.89 -6.32 -14.77
C LYS A 160 -3.72 -5.98 -13.52
N ASP A 161 -3.40 -6.58 -12.38
CA ASP A 161 -4.10 -6.31 -11.12
C ASP A 161 -3.89 -4.86 -10.67
N HIS A 162 -2.67 -4.32 -10.80
CA HIS A 162 -2.39 -2.91 -10.52
C HIS A 162 -3.14 -1.98 -11.46
N GLU A 163 -3.07 -2.21 -12.77
CA GLU A 163 -3.73 -1.38 -13.78
C GLU A 163 -5.26 -1.37 -13.60
N SER A 164 -5.86 -2.54 -13.37
CA SER A 164 -7.29 -2.68 -13.10
C SER A 164 -7.70 -1.93 -11.83
N THR A 165 -6.90 -2.02 -10.76
CA THR A 165 -7.17 -1.31 -9.51
C THR A 165 -7.06 0.20 -9.67
N ILE A 166 -6.04 0.67 -10.41
CA ILE A 166 -5.86 2.10 -10.74
C ILE A 166 -7.06 2.60 -11.53
N ALA A 167 -7.48 1.88 -12.58
CA ALA A 167 -8.64 2.24 -13.40
C ALA A 167 -9.91 2.35 -12.55
N LYS A 168 -10.16 1.36 -11.68
CA LYS A 168 -11.29 1.37 -10.75
C LYS A 168 -11.33 2.62 -9.86
N PHE A 169 -10.20 2.97 -9.23
CA PHE A 169 -10.18 4.15 -8.35
C PHE A 169 -10.27 5.46 -9.13
N ARG A 170 -9.66 5.56 -10.32
CA ARG A 170 -9.84 6.72 -11.22
C ARG A 170 -11.29 6.92 -11.61
N ASP A 171 -12.02 5.84 -11.91
CA ASP A 171 -13.44 5.91 -12.22
C ASP A 171 -14.28 6.35 -11.02
N ILE A 172 -13.98 5.89 -9.81
CA ILE A 172 -14.67 6.34 -8.60
C ILE A 172 -14.40 7.83 -8.36
N VAL A 173 -13.16 8.28 -8.51
CA VAL A 173 -12.82 9.71 -8.37
C VAL A 173 -13.59 10.54 -9.40
N ARG A 174 -13.56 10.15 -10.68
CA ARG A 174 -14.27 10.86 -11.75
C ARG A 174 -15.77 10.97 -11.46
N LYS A 175 -16.44 9.84 -11.18
CA LYS A 175 -17.90 9.80 -10.93
C LYS A 175 -18.37 10.54 -9.68
N ASN A 176 -17.47 10.90 -8.78
CA ASN A 176 -17.79 11.65 -7.55
C ASN A 176 -17.15 13.06 -7.54
N SER A 177 -16.54 13.49 -8.65
CA SER A 177 -16.01 14.86 -8.83
C SER A 177 -16.90 15.72 -9.75
N ASP A 178 -17.87 15.09 -10.42
CA ASP A 178 -18.98 15.72 -11.17
C ASP A 178 -20.22 15.88 -10.27
#